data_AF-W4GUU1-F1
#
_entry.id   AF-W4GUU1-F1
#
_cell.length_a   1.000
_cell.length_b   1.000
_cell.length_c   1.000
_cell.angle_alpha   90.00
_cell.angle_beta   90.00
_cell.angle_gamma   90.00
#
_symmetry.space_group_name_H-M   'P 1'
#
loop_
_entity.id
_entity.type
_entity.pdbx_description
1 polymer ?
#
loop_
_entity_poly.entity_id
_entity_poly.type
_entity_poly.pdbx_seq_one_letter_code
_entity_poly.pdbx_strand_id
1 'polypeptide(L)'
;MTSMSATPPPTEPDEFEANLNQLMVAYGCGLVFFLVGFACCYHWTQHIHASQTVCHVPELTMIKINTKLLRGLCVAMLSAQLALFAHSISLPDSGKAASLFDSLNRPLGAMLGIAFGFSTNFHASFRVFVAAFLAALVILDSISAVHYVSIRMCAKKGALCSSSKALTADRLALLIARDMVGIALQVWALLVISFLCVSIGICHSRYSPRQLSISSPYSNIRDLLTKYHPHLNVKHSV
;
A
#
# COMPACT_ATOMS: atom_id res chain seq x y z
N MET A 1 -51.36 -36.60 -3.99
CA MET A 1 -50.20 -36.49 -3.07
C MET A 1 -49.02 -35.99 -3.88
N THR A 2 -48.87 -34.68 -3.98
CA THR A 2 -47.74 -34.00 -4.63
C THR A 2 -46.63 -33.84 -3.60
N SER A 3 -45.57 -34.64 -3.74
CA SER A 3 -44.34 -34.51 -2.97
C SER A 3 -43.67 -33.18 -3.36
N MET A 4 -43.63 -32.24 -2.42
CA MET A 4 -42.80 -31.04 -2.53
C MET A 4 -41.34 -31.45 -2.40
N SER A 5 -40.61 -31.33 -3.52
CA SER A 5 -39.16 -31.37 -3.56
C SER A 5 -38.61 -30.22 -2.71
N ALA A 6 -38.14 -30.55 -1.49
CA ALA A 6 -37.41 -29.61 -0.66
C ALA A 6 -36.08 -29.28 -1.36
N THR A 7 -35.97 -28.06 -1.89
CA THR A 7 -34.70 -27.49 -2.30
C THR A 7 -33.76 -27.54 -1.09
N PRO A 8 -32.55 -28.13 -1.19
CA PRO A 8 -31.62 -28.12 -0.08
C PRO A 8 -31.32 -26.65 0.30
N PRO A 9 -31.23 -26.31 1.60
CA PRO A 9 -30.84 -24.98 2.01
C PRO A 9 -29.47 -24.65 1.40
N PRO A 10 -29.24 -23.39 0.98
CA PRO A 10 -27.94 -23.00 0.45
C PRO A 10 -26.87 -23.36 1.48
N THR A 11 -25.92 -24.21 1.08
CA THR A 11 -24.74 -24.54 1.86
C THR A 11 -23.97 -23.24 2.06
N GLU A 12 -23.99 -22.70 3.28
CA GLU A 12 -23.11 -21.59 3.63
C GLU A 12 -21.67 -22.04 3.39
N PRO A 13 -20.84 -21.22 2.72
CA PRO A 13 -19.46 -21.58 2.46
C PRO A 13 -18.74 -21.85 3.78
N ASP A 14 -17.94 -22.92 3.79
CA ASP A 14 -17.10 -23.24 4.94
C ASP A 14 -16.21 -22.05 5.30
N GLU A 15 -15.92 -21.86 6.58
CA GLU A 15 -15.15 -20.71 7.08
C GLU A 15 -13.80 -20.55 6.37
N PHE A 16 -13.19 -21.67 6.01
CA PHE A 16 -11.97 -21.71 5.22
C PHE A 16 -12.17 -21.16 3.80
N GLU A 17 -13.21 -21.58 3.10
CA GLU A 17 -13.50 -21.12 1.72
C GLU A 17 -13.86 -19.63 1.69
N ALA A 18 -14.62 -19.16 2.68
CA ALA A 18 -14.98 -17.74 2.79
C ALA A 18 -13.72 -16.86 2.99
N ASN A 19 -12.82 -17.28 3.86
CA ASN A 19 -11.54 -16.62 4.09
C ASN A 19 -10.64 -16.64 2.87
N LEU A 20 -10.49 -17.81 2.25
CA LEU A 20 -9.65 -18.01 1.07
C LEU A 20 -10.13 -17.12 -0.08
N ASN A 21 -11.44 -17.13 -0.37
CA ASN A 21 -12.00 -16.33 -1.46
C ASN A 21 -11.78 -14.83 -1.25
N GLN A 22 -11.99 -14.31 -0.03
CA GLN A 22 -11.79 -12.88 0.25
C GLN A 22 -10.32 -12.47 0.11
N LEU A 23 -9.40 -13.28 0.64
CA LEU A 23 -7.97 -13.02 0.49
C LEU A 23 -7.55 -13.08 -0.98
N MET A 24 -7.95 -14.12 -1.73
CA MET A 24 -7.64 -14.24 -3.15
C MET A 24 -8.09 -13.02 -3.95
N VAL A 25 -9.28 -12.48 -3.66
CA VAL A 25 -9.77 -11.24 -4.26
C VAL A 25 -8.87 -10.06 -3.90
N ALA A 26 -8.50 -9.89 -2.63
CA ALA A 26 -7.64 -8.77 -2.20
C ALA A 26 -6.24 -8.82 -2.85
N TYR A 27 -5.60 -9.99 -2.86
CA TYR A 27 -4.31 -10.20 -3.53
C TYR A 27 -4.42 -9.97 -5.05
N GLY A 28 -5.46 -10.52 -5.68
CA GLY A 28 -5.74 -10.36 -7.11
C GLY A 28 -5.95 -8.88 -7.48
N CYS A 29 -6.74 -8.14 -6.70
CA CYS A 29 -6.94 -6.71 -6.87
C CYS A 29 -5.62 -5.93 -6.76
N GLY A 30 -4.78 -6.24 -5.77
CA GLY A 30 -3.46 -5.62 -5.63
C GLY A 30 -2.56 -5.84 -6.85
N LEU A 31 -2.55 -7.06 -7.41
CA LEU A 31 -1.82 -7.38 -8.63
C LEU A 31 -2.39 -6.63 -9.85
N VAL A 32 -3.71 -6.63 -10.03
CA VAL A 32 -4.36 -5.93 -11.15
C VAL A 32 -4.08 -4.43 -11.08
N PHE A 33 -4.17 -3.81 -9.91
CA PHE A 33 -3.85 -2.39 -9.74
C PHE A 33 -2.38 -2.10 -10.01
N PHE A 34 -1.46 -3.01 -9.66
CA PHE A 34 -0.06 -2.88 -10.07
C PHE A 34 0.09 -2.91 -11.59
N LEU A 35 -0.49 -3.90 -12.28
CA LEU A 35 -0.38 -4.02 -13.74
C LEU A 35 -0.95 -2.81 -14.46
N VAL A 36 -2.15 -2.37 -14.08
CA VAL A 36 -2.82 -1.19 -14.64
C VAL A 36 -2.01 0.07 -14.32
N GLY A 37 -1.59 0.25 -13.06
CA GLY A 37 -0.78 1.39 -12.64
C GLY A 37 0.54 1.48 -13.39
N PHE A 38 1.23 0.34 -13.56
CA PHE A 38 2.47 0.24 -14.30
C PHE A 38 2.29 0.57 -15.79
N ALA A 39 1.26 0.01 -16.43
CA ALA A 39 0.90 0.33 -17.81
C ALA A 39 0.60 1.82 -18.00
N CYS A 40 -0.17 2.43 -17.08
CA CYS A 40 -0.43 3.86 -17.07
C CYS A 40 0.86 4.67 -16.92
N CYS A 41 1.76 4.30 -16.00
CA CYS A 41 3.05 4.96 -15.84
C CYS A 41 3.92 4.86 -17.11
N TYR A 42 3.92 3.69 -17.76
CA TYR A 42 4.64 3.47 -19.01
C TYR A 42 4.09 4.34 -20.14
N HIS A 43 2.78 4.29 -20.41
CA HIS A 43 2.13 5.10 -21.44
C HIS A 43 2.31 6.60 -21.18
N TRP A 44 2.18 7.03 -19.93
CA TRP A 44 2.42 8.42 -19.54
C TRP A 44 3.88 8.84 -19.81
N THR A 45 4.83 7.94 -19.56
CA THR A 45 6.26 8.19 -19.84
C THR A 45 6.47 8.37 -21.34
N GLN A 46 5.91 7.49 -22.17
CA GLN A 46 6.00 7.60 -23.63
C GLN A 46 5.35 8.89 -24.14
N HIS A 47 4.16 9.22 -23.63
CA HIS A 47 3.45 10.45 -23.99
C HIS A 47 4.26 11.71 -23.65
N ILE A 48 4.88 11.77 -22.46
CA ILE A 48 5.76 12.89 -22.09
C ILE A 48 6.92 13.02 -23.08
N HIS A 49 7.60 11.92 -23.41
CA HIS A 49 8.76 11.94 -24.31
C HIS A 49 8.39 12.23 -25.78
N ALA A 50 7.16 11.92 -26.18
CA ALA A 50 6.65 12.26 -27.51
C ALA A 50 6.20 13.73 -27.63
N SER A 51 5.66 14.30 -26.54
CA SER A 51 5.01 15.63 -26.56
C SER A 51 5.87 16.76 -25.98
N GLN A 52 6.89 16.45 -25.18
CA GLN A 52 7.69 17.43 -24.44
C GLN A 52 9.18 17.20 -24.66
N THR A 53 9.95 18.29 -24.78
CA THR A 53 11.41 18.24 -24.77
C THR A 53 11.90 17.98 -23.34
N VAL A 54 12.09 16.72 -22.98
CA VAL A 54 12.59 16.30 -21.67
C VAL A 54 14.07 15.92 -21.76
N CYS A 55 14.90 16.50 -20.88
CA CYS A 55 16.35 16.23 -20.86
C CYS A 55 16.75 14.86 -20.29
N HIS A 56 15.80 14.08 -19.77
CA HIS A 56 16.05 12.77 -19.15
C HIS A 56 15.74 11.64 -20.13
N VAL A 57 16.36 10.48 -19.96
CA VAL A 57 15.96 9.29 -20.71
C VAL A 57 14.61 8.73 -20.19
N PRO A 58 13.83 8.01 -21.01
CA PRO A 58 12.55 7.41 -20.59
C PRO A 58 12.64 6.58 -19.32
N GLU A 59 13.72 5.81 -19.13
CA GLU A 59 13.98 4.98 -17.95
C GLU A 59 13.96 5.80 -16.64
N LEU A 60 14.65 6.95 -16.62
CA LEU A 60 14.69 7.84 -15.47
C LEU A 60 13.33 8.48 -15.20
N THR A 61 12.60 8.86 -16.25
CA THR A 61 11.25 9.40 -16.13
C THR A 61 10.30 8.37 -15.51
N MET A 62 10.39 7.11 -15.94
CA MET A 62 9.57 6.02 -15.41
C MET A 62 9.86 5.72 -13.94
N ILE A 63 11.14 5.72 -13.53
CA ILE A 63 11.54 5.60 -12.12
C ILE A 63 10.92 6.74 -11.30
N LYS A 64 11.07 8.00 -11.75
CA LYS A 64 10.53 9.17 -11.02
C LYS A 64 9.01 9.13 -10.90
N ILE A 65 8.29 8.71 -11.94
CA ILE A 65 6.82 8.56 -11.90
C ILE A 65 6.42 7.46 -10.90
N ASN A 66 7.06 6.29 -10.96
CA ASN A 66 6.74 5.19 -10.04
C ASN A 66 7.06 5.55 -8.58
N THR A 67 8.11 6.32 -8.32
CA THR A 67 8.36 6.77 -6.94
C THR A 67 7.36 7.82 -6.47
N LYS A 68 6.80 8.65 -7.36
CA LYS A 68 5.65 9.52 -7.02
C LYS A 68 4.41 8.70 -6.74
N LEU A 69 4.14 7.67 -7.54
CA LEU A 69 3.04 6.72 -7.32
C LEU A 69 3.18 6.07 -5.94
N LEU A 70 4.36 5.55 -5.60
CA LEU A 70 4.63 4.96 -4.29
C LEU A 70 4.31 5.93 -3.15
N ARG A 71 4.69 7.21 -3.26
CA ARG A 71 4.33 8.23 -2.26
C ARG A 71 2.83 8.42 -2.14
N GLY A 72 2.10 8.41 -3.25
CA GLY A 72 0.64 8.42 -3.26
C GLY A 72 0.04 7.21 -2.54
N LEU A 73 0.59 6.01 -2.80
CA LEU A 73 0.19 4.79 -2.11
C LEU A 73 0.48 4.85 -0.61
N CYS A 74 1.63 5.42 -0.19
CA CYS A 74 1.92 5.64 1.22
C CYS A 74 0.86 6.53 1.88
N VAL A 75 0.40 7.61 1.23
CA VAL A 75 -0.68 8.46 1.76
C VAL A 75 -1.98 7.66 1.90
N ALA A 76 -2.35 6.87 0.89
CA ALA A 76 -3.55 6.04 0.93
C ALA A 76 -3.49 4.96 2.03
N MET A 77 -2.32 4.34 2.25
CA MET A 77 -2.15 3.38 3.33
C MET A 77 -2.17 4.07 4.70
N LEU A 78 -1.58 5.26 4.84
CA LEU A 78 -1.62 6.03 6.09
C LEU A 78 -3.06 6.41 6.46
N SER A 79 -3.92 6.77 5.50
CA SER A 79 -5.33 7.06 5.79
C SER A 79 -6.08 5.81 6.27
N ALA A 80 -5.82 4.64 5.68
CA ALA A 80 -6.38 3.37 6.13
C ALA A 80 -5.90 2.96 7.55
N GLN A 81 -4.65 3.28 7.91
CA GLN A 81 -4.13 3.06 9.26
C GLN A 81 -4.70 4.07 10.27
N LEU A 82 -4.92 5.32 9.86
CA LEU A 82 -5.55 6.34 10.70
C LEU A 82 -7.00 5.95 11.06
N ALA A 83 -7.73 5.34 10.13
CA ALA A 83 -9.06 4.81 10.41
C ALA A 83 -9.04 3.71 11.48
N LEU A 84 -8.07 2.79 11.43
CA LEU A 84 -7.91 1.76 12.48
C LEU A 84 -7.45 2.37 13.80
N PHE A 85 -6.56 3.35 13.77
CA PHE A 85 -6.12 4.07 14.96
C PHE A 85 -7.32 4.72 15.69
N ALA A 86 -8.18 5.43 14.95
CA ALA A 86 -9.40 6.01 15.49
C ALA A 86 -10.34 4.95 16.07
N HIS A 87 -10.45 3.78 15.42
CA HIS A 87 -11.21 2.65 15.95
C HIS A 87 -10.63 2.14 17.27
N SER A 88 -9.32 1.85 17.32
CA SER A 88 -8.65 1.34 18.50
C SER A 88 -8.73 2.29 19.71
N ILE A 89 -8.73 3.61 19.49
CA ILE A 89 -8.93 4.60 20.57
C ILE A 89 -10.37 4.58 21.09
N SER A 90 -11.35 4.27 20.23
CA SER A 90 -12.77 4.30 20.59
C SER A 90 -13.24 3.09 21.43
N LEU A 91 -12.37 2.12 21.71
CA LEU A 91 -12.70 0.92 22.47
C LEU A 91 -12.55 1.18 23.99
N PRO A 92 -13.65 1.11 24.78
CA PRO A 92 -13.65 1.59 26.17
C PRO A 92 -13.00 0.66 27.21
N ASP A 93 -12.13 -0.28 26.83
CA ASP A 93 -11.54 -1.23 27.79
C ASP A 93 -10.17 -1.81 27.36
N SER A 94 -9.22 -0.93 27.07
CA SER A 94 -7.85 -1.30 26.65
C SER A 94 -6.98 -1.89 27.78
N GLY A 95 -7.55 -2.14 28.96
CA GLY A 95 -6.79 -2.30 30.19
C GLY A 95 -6.17 -3.68 30.42
N LYS A 96 -6.81 -4.80 30.02
CA LYS A 96 -6.35 -6.12 30.51
C LYS A 96 -6.38 -7.34 29.57
N ALA A 97 -6.94 -7.26 28.36
CA ALA A 97 -6.88 -8.38 27.39
C ALA A 97 -7.23 -8.00 25.95
N ALA A 98 -6.85 -6.80 25.47
CA ALA A 98 -7.07 -6.46 24.06
C ALA A 98 -6.18 -7.33 23.17
N SER A 99 -6.76 -7.99 22.17
CA SER A 99 -5.98 -8.76 21.19
C SER A 99 -4.93 -7.86 20.54
N LEU A 100 -3.81 -8.43 20.09
CA LEU A 100 -2.76 -7.65 19.38
C LEU A 100 -3.35 -6.90 18.17
N PHE A 101 -4.42 -7.44 17.56
CA PHE A 101 -5.10 -6.88 16.39
C PHE A 101 -5.95 -5.63 16.71
N ASP A 102 -6.48 -5.55 17.93
CA ASP A 102 -7.29 -4.42 18.39
C ASP A 102 -6.45 -3.38 19.16
N SER A 103 -5.18 -3.69 19.43
CA SER A 103 -4.24 -2.82 20.12
C SER A 103 -3.82 -1.60 19.29
N LEU A 104 -3.56 -0.47 19.95
CA LEU A 104 -3.04 0.74 19.33
C LEU A 104 -1.65 0.56 18.70
N ASN A 105 -0.89 -0.44 19.14
CA ASN A 105 0.47 -0.69 18.68
C ASN A 105 0.51 -1.07 17.19
N ARG A 106 -0.50 -1.79 16.70
CA ARG A 106 -0.58 -2.22 15.30
C ARG A 106 -0.70 -1.03 14.33
N PRO A 107 -1.73 -0.15 14.42
CA PRO A 107 -1.84 0.99 13.52
C PRO A 107 -0.68 1.97 13.69
N LEU A 108 -0.17 2.19 14.92
CA LEU A 108 0.99 3.07 15.14
C LEU A 108 2.26 2.54 14.46
N GLY A 109 2.58 1.26 14.67
CA GLY A 109 3.72 0.61 14.03
C GLY A 109 3.60 0.65 12.50
N ALA A 110 2.41 0.34 11.97
CA ALA A 110 2.10 0.43 10.54
C ALA A 110 2.32 1.85 10.00
N MET A 111 1.80 2.88 10.66
CA MET A 111 1.97 4.28 10.23
C MET A 111 3.44 4.69 10.20
N LEU A 112 4.21 4.34 11.24
CA LEU A 112 5.64 4.65 11.31
C LEU A 112 6.41 3.98 10.17
N GLY A 113 6.19 2.68 9.93
CA GLY A 113 6.90 1.97 8.86
C GLY A 113 6.48 2.43 7.45
N ILE A 114 5.20 2.76 7.25
CA ILE A 114 4.72 3.34 5.97
C ILE A 114 5.34 4.72 5.74
N ALA A 115 5.55 5.53 6.79
CA ALA A 115 6.19 6.84 6.66
C ALA A 115 7.63 6.76 6.11
N PHE A 116 8.36 5.66 6.36
CA PHE A 116 9.66 5.44 5.71
C PHE A 116 9.57 5.30 4.18
N GLY A 117 8.38 5.01 3.64
CA GLY A 117 8.10 5.00 2.21
C GLY A 117 8.43 6.34 1.52
N PHE A 118 8.33 7.47 2.22
CA PHE A 118 8.71 8.79 1.69
C PHE A 118 10.23 8.96 1.52
N SER A 119 11.01 8.19 2.29
CA SER A 119 12.47 8.20 2.37
C SER A 119 13.15 7.22 1.40
N THR A 120 12.37 6.49 0.60
CA THR A 120 12.84 5.50 -0.39
C THR A 120 13.77 6.08 -1.48
N ASN A 121 13.80 7.41 -1.64
CA ASN A 121 14.71 8.10 -2.54
C ASN A 121 16.10 8.38 -1.95
N PHE A 122 16.27 8.33 -0.64
CA PHE A 122 17.53 8.73 -0.01
C PHE A 122 18.58 7.64 -0.06
N HIS A 123 18.21 6.40 0.25
CA HIS A 123 19.16 5.30 0.35
C HIS A 123 18.53 3.96 -0.04
N ALA A 124 19.37 3.04 -0.53
CA ALA A 124 18.93 1.68 -0.90
C ALA A 124 18.38 0.90 0.29
N SER A 125 19.00 1.06 1.47
CA SER A 125 18.53 0.41 2.71
C SER A 125 17.08 0.77 3.05
N PHE A 126 16.67 2.03 2.85
CA PHE A 126 15.28 2.43 3.10
C PHE A 126 14.30 1.73 2.15
N ARG A 127 14.69 1.48 0.89
CA ARG A 127 13.84 0.76 -0.06
C ARG A 127 13.64 -0.69 0.34
N VAL A 128 14.73 -1.36 0.73
CA VAL A 128 14.69 -2.75 1.20
C VAL A 128 13.89 -2.86 2.50
N PHE A 129 14.12 -1.93 3.45
CA PHE A 129 13.34 -1.86 4.69
C PHE A 129 11.85 -1.71 4.41
N VAL A 130 11.45 -0.76 3.55
CA VAL A 130 10.04 -0.53 3.22
C VAL A 130 9.44 -1.75 2.52
N ALA A 131 10.17 -2.41 1.62
CA ALA A 131 9.70 -3.63 0.97
C ALA A 131 9.46 -4.76 1.99
N ALA A 132 10.43 -5.01 2.88
CA ALA A 132 10.29 -6.01 3.95
C ALA A 132 9.14 -5.66 4.91
N PHE A 133 9.00 -4.38 5.25
CA PHE A 133 7.94 -3.89 6.13
C PHE A 133 6.55 -4.07 5.50
N LEU A 134 6.39 -3.74 4.21
CA LEU A 134 5.13 -3.96 3.49
C LEU A 134 4.78 -5.45 3.41
N ALA A 135 5.76 -6.33 3.18
CA ALA A 135 5.54 -7.77 3.21
C ALA A 135 5.06 -8.26 4.59
N ALA A 136 5.66 -7.74 5.67
CA ALA A 136 5.21 -8.04 7.03
C ALA A 136 3.79 -7.54 7.30
N LEU A 137 3.44 -6.33 6.82
CA LEU A 137 2.07 -5.81 6.95
C LEU A 137 1.05 -6.66 6.20
N VAL A 138 1.36 -7.12 4.98
CA VAL A 138 0.46 -7.99 4.20
C VAL A 138 0.14 -9.27 4.98
N ILE A 139 1.15 -9.86 5.63
CA ILE A 139 0.98 -11.06 6.47
C ILE A 139 0.10 -10.72 7.69
N LEU A 140 0.41 -9.65 8.42
CA LEU A 140 -0.33 -9.26 9.61
C LEU A 140 -1.80 -8.94 9.30
N ASP A 141 -2.06 -8.22 8.22
CA ASP A 141 -3.42 -7.85 7.79
C ASP A 141 -4.18 -9.08 7.24
N SER A 142 -3.49 -10.06 6.65
CA SER A 142 -4.11 -11.34 6.28
C SER A 142 -4.53 -12.14 7.50
N ILE A 143 -3.68 -12.22 8.53
CA ILE A 143 -4.00 -12.93 9.77
C ILE A 143 -5.17 -12.26 10.49
N SER A 144 -5.18 -10.92 10.58
CA SER A 144 -6.27 -10.20 11.22
C SER A 144 -7.59 -10.32 10.45
N ALA A 145 -7.55 -10.28 9.12
CA ALA A 145 -8.72 -10.51 8.28
C ALA A 145 -9.35 -11.88 8.56
N VAL A 146 -8.53 -12.95 8.59
CA VAL A 146 -9.00 -14.30 8.91
C VAL A 146 -9.61 -14.33 10.31
N HIS A 147 -8.92 -13.75 11.30
CA HIS A 147 -9.41 -13.68 12.67
C HIS A 147 -10.78 -13.00 12.78
N TYR A 148 -10.97 -11.86 12.08
CA TYR A 148 -12.22 -11.13 12.10
C TYR A 148 -13.36 -11.87 11.39
N VAL A 149 -13.09 -12.57 10.28
CA VAL A 149 -14.08 -13.42 9.61
C VAL A 149 -14.49 -14.58 10.52
N SER A 150 -13.53 -15.24 11.19
CA SER A 150 -13.80 -16.32 12.15
C SER A 150 -14.72 -15.86 13.28
N ILE A 151 -14.44 -14.70 13.89
CA ILE A 151 -15.32 -14.10 14.92
C ILE A 151 -16.73 -13.87 14.36
N ARG A 152 -16.83 -13.37 13.11
CA ARG A 152 -18.12 -13.06 12.47
C ARG A 152 -18.96 -14.32 12.24
N MET A 153 -18.34 -15.37 11.71
CA MET A 153 -19.00 -16.64 11.43
C MET A 153 -19.42 -17.35 12.73
N CYS A 154 -18.57 -17.29 13.75
CA CYS A 154 -18.88 -17.85 15.06
C CYS A 154 -20.04 -17.10 15.76
N ALA A 155 -20.09 -15.77 15.64
CA ALA A 155 -21.22 -14.97 16.14
C ALA A 155 -22.53 -15.27 15.40
N LYS A 156 -22.49 -15.51 14.08
CA LYS A 156 -23.66 -15.94 13.28
C LYS A 156 -24.24 -17.28 13.76
N LYS A 157 -23.39 -18.18 14.27
CA LYS A 157 -23.79 -19.46 14.86
C LYS A 157 -24.37 -19.34 16.28
N GLY A 158 -24.53 -18.12 16.80
CA GLY A 158 -25.11 -17.86 18.12
C GLY A 158 -24.16 -18.10 19.30
N ALA A 159 -22.86 -18.29 19.04
CA ALA A 159 -21.86 -18.52 20.08
C ALA A 159 -21.20 -17.21 20.56
N LEU A 160 -20.74 -17.20 21.82
CA LEU A 160 -19.95 -16.10 22.41
C LEU A 160 -18.50 -16.21 21.93
N CYS A 161 -18.18 -15.55 20.81
CA CYS A 161 -16.88 -15.68 20.14
C CYS A 161 -16.00 -14.44 20.23
N SER A 162 -16.47 -13.40 20.93
CA SER A 162 -15.66 -12.24 21.30
C SER A 162 -15.93 -11.89 22.76
N SER A 163 -14.86 -11.58 23.49
CA SER A 163 -14.95 -11.07 24.86
C SER A 163 -15.41 -9.60 24.90
N SER A 164 -15.40 -8.90 23.76
CA SER A 164 -15.68 -7.47 23.69
C SER A 164 -17.10 -7.18 23.21
N LYS A 165 -17.91 -6.54 24.07
CA LYS A 165 -19.23 -6.00 23.70
C LYS A 165 -19.17 -4.88 22.64
N ALA A 166 -17.98 -4.34 22.37
CA ALA A 166 -17.78 -3.25 21.42
C ALA A 166 -17.60 -3.73 19.96
N LEU A 167 -17.42 -5.03 19.72
CA LEU A 167 -17.39 -5.64 18.39
C LEU A 167 -18.80 -6.04 17.95
N THR A 168 -19.47 -5.14 17.24
CA THR A 168 -20.73 -5.44 16.55
C THR A 168 -20.47 -6.03 15.16
N ALA A 169 -21.47 -6.70 14.57
CA ALA A 169 -21.36 -7.28 13.22
C ALA A 169 -20.96 -6.25 12.15
N ASP A 170 -21.49 -5.02 12.25
CA ASP A 170 -21.18 -3.92 11.32
C ASP A 170 -19.74 -3.42 11.47
N ARG A 171 -19.27 -3.30 12.72
CA ARG A 171 -17.87 -2.92 12.99
C ARG A 171 -16.91 -3.97 12.47
N LEU A 172 -17.25 -5.25 12.64
CA LEU A 172 -16.45 -6.36 12.15
C LEU A 172 -16.39 -6.38 10.63
N ALA A 173 -17.51 -6.11 9.94
CA ALA A 173 -17.54 -5.96 8.49
C ALA A 173 -16.65 -4.80 8.00
N LEU A 174 -16.65 -3.67 8.71
CA LEU A 174 -15.78 -2.54 8.39
C LEU A 174 -14.29 -2.87 8.59
N LEU A 175 -13.94 -3.57 9.67
CA LEU A 175 -12.55 -4.00 9.93
C LEU A 175 -12.06 -4.98 8.86
N ILE A 176 -12.89 -5.96 8.48
CA ILE A 176 -12.58 -6.90 7.39
C ILE A 176 -12.39 -6.13 6.08
N ALA A 177 -13.32 -5.26 5.71
CA ALA A 177 -13.22 -4.48 4.47
C ALA A 177 -11.96 -3.61 4.45
N ARG A 178 -11.64 -2.97 5.58
CA ARG A 178 -10.42 -2.19 5.74
C ARG A 178 -9.17 -3.03 5.58
N ASP A 179 -9.09 -4.21 6.19
CA ASP A 179 -7.94 -5.11 6.07
C ASP A 179 -7.79 -5.61 4.62
N MET A 180 -8.88 -5.92 3.92
CA MET A 180 -8.85 -6.30 2.50
C MET A 180 -8.34 -5.17 1.60
N VAL A 181 -8.82 -3.94 1.82
CA VAL A 181 -8.32 -2.74 1.10
C VAL A 181 -6.85 -2.50 1.44
N GLY A 182 -6.47 -2.69 2.72
CA GLY A 182 -5.10 -2.61 3.20
C GLY A 182 -4.17 -3.57 2.46
N ILE A 183 -4.53 -4.86 2.39
CA ILE A 183 -3.80 -5.91 1.67
C ILE A 183 -3.62 -5.52 0.20
N ALA A 184 -4.71 -5.11 -0.49
CA ALA A 184 -4.62 -4.73 -1.90
C ALA A 184 -3.66 -3.55 -2.13
N LEU A 185 -3.73 -2.51 -1.29
CA LEU A 185 -2.83 -1.35 -1.37
C LEU A 185 -1.37 -1.72 -1.05
N GLN A 186 -1.15 -2.58 -0.05
CA GLN A 186 0.18 -3.01 0.36
C GLN A 186 0.84 -3.91 -0.69
N VAL A 187 0.10 -4.85 -1.28
CA VAL A 187 0.59 -5.68 -2.39
C VAL A 187 0.95 -4.81 -3.59
N TRP A 188 0.09 -3.85 -3.95
CA TRP A 188 0.39 -2.91 -5.02
C TRP A 188 1.67 -2.10 -4.71
N ALA A 189 1.78 -1.53 -3.51
CA ALA A 189 2.95 -0.78 -3.09
C ALA A 189 4.22 -1.64 -3.04
N LEU A 190 4.10 -2.90 -2.61
CA LEU A 190 5.20 -3.87 -2.54
C LEU A 190 5.78 -4.17 -3.93
N LEU A 191 4.91 -4.33 -4.93
CA LEU A 191 5.34 -4.55 -6.32
C LEU A 191 5.99 -3.29 -6.90
N VAL A 192 5.45 -2.09 -6.62
CA VAL A 192 6.06 -0.82 -7.04
C VAL A 192 7.45 -0.63 -6.40
N ILE A 193 7.60 -0.84 -5.08
CA ILE A 193 8.92 -0.69 -4.43
C ILE A 193 9.91 -1.76 -4.93
N SER A 194 9.45 -2.98 -5.21
CA SER A 194 10.29 -4.03 -5.78
C SER A 194 10.80 -3.65 -7.18
N PHE A 195 9.92 -3.12 -8.04
CA PHE A 195 10.31 -2.55 -9.33
C PHE A 195 11.35 -1.44 -9.16
N LEU A 196 11.15 -0.52 -8.21
CA LEU A 196 12.09 0.57 -7.94
C LEU A 196 13.44 0.06 -7.43
N CYS A 197 13.46 -0.93 -6.55
CA CYS A 197 14.68 -1.58 -6.07
C CYS A 197 15.51 -2.13 -7.23
N VAL A 198 14.89 -2.92 -8.09
CA VAL A 198 15.55 -3.55 -9.24
C VAL A 198 16.00 -2.50 -10.25
N SER A 199 15.11 -1.61 -10.65
CA SER A 199 15.39 -0.60 -11.69
C SER A 199 16.50 0.36 -11.27
N ILE A 200 16.45 0.88 -10.04
CA ILE A 200 17.49 1.76 -9.51
C ILE A 200 18.81 1.00 -9.34
N GLY A 201 18.77 -0.25 -8.90
CA GLY A 201 19.96 -1.10 -8.76
C GLY A 201 20.68 -1.30 -10.09
N ILE A 202 19.96 -1.63 -11.16
CA ILE A 202 20.50 -1.79 -12.51
C ILE A 202 21.05 -0.46 -13.04
N CYS A 203 20.30 0.62 -12.82
CA CYS A 203 20.62 1.97 -13.29
C CYS A 203 21.78 2.65 -12.53
N HIS A 204 22.18 2.14 -11.36
CA HIS A 204 23.19 2.77 -10.51
C HIS A 204 24.58 2.85 -11.15
N SER A 205 24.90 1.93 -12.06
CA SER A 205 26.15 1.94 -12.84
C SER A 205 26.18 3.02 -13.92
N ARG A 206 25.00 3.47 -14.38
CA ARG A 206 24.83 4.34 -15.55
C ARG A 206 24.44 5.77 -15.18
N TYR A 207 23.75 5.96 -14.06
CA TYR A 207 23.19 7.24 -13.64
C TYR A 207 23.61 7.60 -12.22
N SER A 208 23.94 8.88 -12.01
CA SER A 208 24.30 9.39 -10.69
C SER A 208 23.10 9.37 -9.72
N PRO A 209 23.32 9.26 -8.41
CA PRO A 209 22.25 9.32 -7.41
C PRO A 209 21.36 10.59 -7.52
N ARG A 210 21.94 11.72 -7.95
CA ARG A 210 21.21 12.97 -8.18
C ARG A 210 20.19 12.85 -9.32
N GLN A 211 20.52 12.12 -10.39
CA GLN A 211 19.61 11.93 -11.53
C GLN A 211 18.45 10.98 -11.18
N LEU A 212 18.70 10.00 -10.30
CA LEU A 212 17.73 9.01 -9.83
C LEU A 212 16.77 9.54 -8.76
N SER A 213 17.12 10.65 -8.09
CA SER A 213 16.23 11.30 -7.12
C SER A 213 15.01 11.95 -7.80
N ILE A 214 13.85 11.91 -7.13
CA ILE A 214 12.65 12.68 -7.55
C ILE A 214 12.91 14.18 -7.46
N SER A 215 13.83 14.62 -6.59
CA SER A 215 14.21 16.03 -6.53
C SER A 215 14.71 16.42 -7.91
N SER A 216 13.94 17.29 -8.55
CA SER A 216 14.33 17.93 -9.79
C SER A 216 15.78 18.41 -9.68
N PRO A 217 16.64 18.24 -10.71
CA PRO A 217 17.91 18.95 -10.75
C PRO A 217 17.71 20.48 -10.58
N TYR A 218 16.50 20.98 -10.88
CA TYR A 218 16.08 22.36 -10.69
C TYR A 218 15.71 22.76 -9.24
N SER A 219 15.95 21.95 -8.21
CA SER A 219 15.89 22.46 -6.82
C SER A 219 17.01 23.48 -6.54
N ASN A 220 18.01 23.53 -7.42
CA ASN A 220 18.95 24.63 -7.45
C ASN A 220 18.28 25.81 -8.18
N ILE A 221 17.97 26.88 -7.45
CA ILE A 221 17.46 28.15 -8.01
C ILE A 221 18.31 28.59 -9.22
N ARG A 222 19.60 28.23 -9.20
CA ARG A 222 20.57 28.46 -10.27
C ARG A 222 20.20 27.78 -11.60
N ASP A 223 19.77 26.52 -11.59
CA ASP A 223 19.36 25.79 -12.81
C ASP A 223 18.00 26.28 -13.34
N LEU A 224 17.13 26.76 -12.44
CA LEU A 224 15.92 27.49 -12.80
C LEU A 224 16.25 28.82 -13.48
N LEU A 225 17.18 29.58 -12.90
CA LEU A 225 17.65 30.85 -13.43
C LEU A 225 18.31 30.68 -14.79
N THR A 226 19.19 29.71 -15.00
CA THR A 226 19.81 29.49 -16.33
C THR A 226 18.81 29.02 -17.38
N LYS A 227 17.74 28.30 -16.98
CA LYS A 227 16.67 27.90 -17.90
C LYS A 227 15.78 29.07 -18.34
N TYR A 228 15.40 29.95 -17.41
CA TYR A 228 14.51 31.09 -17.70
C TYR A 228 15.27 32.37 -18.09
N HIS A 229 16.56 32.46 -17.77
CA HIS A 229 17.46 33.58 -18.05
C HIS A 229 18.81 33.05 -18.59
N PRO A 230 18.86 32.57 -19.84
CA PRO A 230 20.07 31.98 -20.43
C PRO A 230 21.25 32.94 -20.55
N HIS A 231 21.01 34.25 -20.40
CA HIS A 231 22.04 35.29 -20.35
C HIS A 231 22.82 35.33 -19.03
N LEU A 232 22.27 34.78 -17.94
CA LEU A 232 22.93 34.71 -16.63
C LEU A 232 23.95 33.57 -16.57
N ASN A 233 24.74 33.36 -17.62
CA ASN A 233 25.63 32.21 -17.79
C ASN A 233 26.70 32.16 -16.67
N VAL A 234 26.36 31.57 -15.52
CA VAL A 234 27.22 31.55 -14.34
C VAL A 234 28.29 30.49 -14.58
N LYS A 235 29.38 30.91 -15.24
CA LYS A 235 30.57 30.07 -15.46
C LYS A 235 31.04 29.46 -14.13
N HIS A 236 31.27 28.15 -14.15
CA HIS A 236 31.91 27.42 -13.08
C HIS A 236 33.36 27.91 -12.92
N SER A 237 33.69 28.58 -11.82
CA SER A 237 35.00 28.42 -11.20
C SER A 237 34.90 27.24 -10.24
N VAL A 238 35.78 26.26 -10.46
CA VAL A 238 35.91 24.97 -9.76
C VAL A 238 35.88 25.14 -8.24
#